data_AF-A0A8H7URP7-F1
#
_entry.id   AF-A0A8H7URP7-F1
#
_cell.length_a   1.000
_cell.length_b   1.000
_cell.length_c   1.000
_cell.angle_alpha   90.00
_cell.angle_beta   90.00
_cell.angle_gamma   90.00
#
_symmetry.space_group_name_H-M   'P 1'
#
loop_
_entity.id
_entity.type
_entity.pdbx_description
1 polymer ?
#
loop_
_entity_poly.entity_id
_entity_poly.type
_entity_poly.pdbx_seq_one_letter_code
_entity_poly.pdbx_strand_id
1 'polypeptide(L)'
;MPTVIEPFSPFDNQKGYAGYTPTQTPYMDKQMMLLGGKVLKGDHSFKIIKHMASVDETNMFNALYTICNEFEEIRMMLLVPSKSLEHLKWSFQKMMQAYEGYGHDSPVVFYTDNVRGDRCAKRTYSKNIGNPNLYKLSKFGILTH
;
A
#
# COMPACT_ATOMS: atom_id res chain seq x y z
N MET A 1 -40.28 14.17 0.42
CA MET A 1 -40.31 12.97 -0.43
C MET A 1 -39.75 11.83 0.41
N PRO A 2 -40.52 10.76 0.71
CA PRO A 2 -39.95 9.61 1.39
C PRO A 2 -38.95 8.91 0.46
N THR A 3 -37.75 8.66 0.95
CA THR A 3 -36.71 7.93 0.21
C THR A 3 -37.15 6.46 0.14
N VAL A 4 -37.50 6.00 -1.06
CA VAL A 4 -37.77 4.58 -1.29
C VAL A 4 -36.43 3.85 -1.21
N ILE A 5 -36.27 3.00 -0.20
CA ILE A 5 -35.09 2.15 -0.07
C ILE A 5 -35.35 0.91 -0.92
N GLU A 6 -34.68 0.82 -2.07
CA GLU A 6 -34.76 -0.38 -2.89
C GLU A 6 -33.97 -1.54 -2.23
N PRO A 7 -34.49 -2.76 -2.27
CA PRO A 7 -33.79 -3.93 -1.73
C PRO A 7 -32.49 -4.19 -2.52
N PHE A 8 -31.48 -4.70 -1.83
CA PHE A 8 -30.24 -5.12 -2.48
C PHE A 8 -30.51 -6.17 -3.56
N SER A 9 -29.87 -6.03 -4.71
CA SER A 9 -29.98 -7.01 -5.78
C SER A 9 -29.39 -8.36 -5.37
N PRO A 10 -29.89 -9.49 -5.89
CA PRO A 10 -29.29 -10.81 -5.70
C PRO A 10 -27.80 -10.86 -6.08
N PHE A 11 -27.03 -11.72 -5.41
CA PHE A 11 -25.60 -11.90 -5.65
C PHE A 11 -25.25 -12.47 -7.03
N ASP A 12 -26.23 -13.00 -7.76
CA ASP A 12 -26.05 -13.51 -9.12
C ASP A 12 -26.34 -12.43 -10.19
N ASN A 13 -26.78 -11.24 -9.77
CA ASN A 13 -27.09 -10.16 -10.68
C ASN A 13 -25.84 -9.36 -11.06
N GLN A 14 -25.24 -9.71 -12.20
CA GLN A 14 -24.08 -9.03 -12.79
C GLN A 14 -24.34 -7.56 -13.19
N LYS A 15 -25.60 -7.08 -13.19
CA LYS A 15 -25.94 -5.66 -13.39
C LYS A 15 -26.28 -4.94 -12.09
N GLY A 16 -26.37 -5.67 -10.98
CA GLY A 16 -26.64 -5.15 -9.64
C GLY A 16 -25.37 -5.09 -8.78
N TYR A 17 -25.52 -5.24 -7.46
CA TYR A 17 -24.46 -5.24 -6.45
C TYR A 17 -23.30 -6.18 -6.79
N ALA A 18 -23.58 -7.38 -7.31
CA ALA A 18 -22.55 -8.36 -7.65
C ALA A 18 -21.71 -8.00 -8.89
N GLY A 19 -22.27 -7.16 -9.78
CA GLY A 19 -21.53 -6.55 -10.88
C GLY A 19 -20.98 -5.16 -10.55
N TYR A 20 -21.25 -4.65 -9.34
CA TYR A 20 -20.71 -3.38 -8.86
C TYR A 20 -19.27 -3.61 -8.39
N THR A 21 -18.38 -3.91 -9.34
CA THR A 21 -16.95 -3.68 -9.11
C THR A 21 -16.82 -2.18 -8.83
N PRO A 22 -16.32 -1.74 -7.67
CA PRO A 22 -16.32 -0.33 -7.35
C PRO A 22 -15.53 0.43 -8.42
N THR A 23 -16.24 1.16 -9.28
CA THR A 23 -15.69 2.05 -10.32
C THR A 23 -14.86 3.19 -9.71
N GLN A 24 -14.76 3.22 -8.39
CA GLN A 24 -14.01 4.16 -7.60
C GLN A 24 -12.53 3.77 -7.48
N THR A 25 -12.09 2.56 -7.83
CA THR A 25 -10.67 2.20 -7.75
C THR A 25 -9.77 3.13 -8.55
N PRO A 26 -10.07 3.53 -9.81
CA PRO A 26 -9.23 4.49 -10.53
C PRO A 26 -9.27 5.89 -9.91
N TYR A 27 -10.38 6.25 -9.27
CA TYR A 27 -10.51 7.52 -8.57
C TYR A 27 -9.66 7.53 -7.28
N MET A 28 -9.75 6.48 -6.47
CA MET A 28 -8.95 6.30 -5.26
C MET A 28 -7.46 6.25 -5.59
N ASP A 29 -7.07 5.49 -6.62
CA ASP A 29 -5.67 5.43 -7.07
C ASP A 29 -5.17 6.82 -7.48
N LYS A 30 -5.99 7.59 -8.21
CA LYS A 30 -5.65 8.98 -8.58
C LYS A 30 -5.50 9.88 -7.36
N GLN A 31 -6.42 9.82 -6.40
CA GLN A 31 -6.33 10.60 -5.17
C GLN A 31 -5.07 10.24 -4.37
N MET A 32 -4.78 8.94 -4.26
CA MET A 32 -3.56 8.46 -3.63
C MET A 32 -2.33 9.01 -4.36
N MET A 33 -2.27 8.99 -5.69
CA MET A 33 -1.12 9.48 -6.45
C MET A 33 -0.80 10.96 -6.22
N LEU A 34 -1.81 11.80 -5.96
CA LEU A 34 -1.65 13.24 -5.70
C LEU A 34 -1.06 13.58 -4.31
N LEU A 35 -0.92 12.58 -3.43
CA LEU A 35 -0.41 12.82 -2.09
C LEU A 35 1.11 12.94 -2.09
N GLY A 36 1.65 13.85 -1.30
CA GLY A 36 3.08 13.93 -1.03
C GLY A 36 3.50 13.12 0.18
N GLY A 37 4.76 13.26 0.58
CA GLY A 37 5.24 12.79 1.87
C GLY A 37 6.74 12.64 1.92
N LYS A 38 7.38 13.28 2.91
CA LYS A 38 8.83 13.20 3.14
C LYS A 38 9.19 12.02 4.02
N VAL A 39 8.27 11.55 4.85
CA VAL A 39 8.51 10.43 5.77
C VAL A 39 7.47 9.36 5.50
N LEU A 40 7.93 8.19 5.09
CA LEU A 40 7.09 7.06 4.74
C LEU A 40 7.21 5.96 5.78
N LYS A 41 6.09 5.27 6.05
CA LYS A 41 5.99 4.12 6.96
C LYS A 41 5.33 2.98 6.20
N GLY A 42 6.03 1.85 6.07
CA GLY A 42 5.51 0.61 5.47
C GLY A 42 5.22 -0.44 6.52
N ASP A 43 4.07 -1.11 6.41
CA ASP A 43 3.65 -2.18 7.32
C ASP A 43 2.99 -3.35 6.57
N HIS A 44 3.25 -4.58 7.05
CA HIS A 44 2.61 -5.80 6.55
C HIS A 44 1.43 -6.22 7.44
N SER A 45 0.22 -6.08 6.92
CA SER A 45 -1.01 -6.50 7.57
C SER A 45 -1.45 -7.92 7.15
N PHE A 46 -1.55 -8.83 8.13
CA PHE A 46 -1.93 -10.23 7.91
C PHE A 46 -3.41 -10.53 8.18
N LYS A 47 -4.12 -9.64 8.89
CA LYS A 47 -5.52 -9.88 9.29
C LYS A 47 -6.45 -9.99 8.10
N ILE A 48 -6.29 -9.10 7.12
CA ILE A 48 -7.12 -9.07 5.90
C ILE A 48 -6.95 -10.36 5.09
N ILE A 49 -5.72 -10.88 5.01
CA ILE A 49 -5.42 -12.13 4.30
C ILE A 49 -6.17 -13.32 4.90
N LYS A 50 -6.29 -13.39 6.23
CA LYS A 50 -7.03 -14.47 6.91
C LYS A 50 -8.52 -14.52 6.54
N HIS A 51 -9.06 -13.41 6.03
CA HIS A 51 -10.45 -13.30 5.62
C HIS A 51 -10.62 -13.33 4.09
N MET A 52 -9.54 -13.48 3.32
CA MET A 52 -9.61 -13.68 1.88
C MET A 52 -9.76 -15.16 1.53
N ALA A 53 -10.46 -15.43 0.43
CA ALA A 53 -10.67 -16.79 -0.06
C ALA A 53 -9.34 -17.40 -0.55
N SER A 54 -9.07 -18.64 -0.14
CA SER A 54 -8.00 -19.47 -0.67
C SER A 54 -8.44 -20.18 -1.95
N VAL A 55 -7.53 -20.35 -2.90
CA VAL A 55 -7.75 -21.18 -4.10
C VAL A 55 -7.03 -22.50 -3.85
N ASP A 56 -7.72 -23.63 -3.96
CA ASP A 56 -7.16 -24.96 -3.71
C ASP A 56 -6.36 -25.06 -2.40
N GLU A 57 -6.97 -24.56 -1.30
CA GLU A 57 -6.39 -24.51 0.06
C GLU A 57 -5.09 -23.70 0.19
N THR A 58 -4.67 -23.01 -0.88
CA THR A 58 -3.46 -22.20 -0.91
C THR A 58 -3.81 -20.71 -0.95
N ASN A 59 -3.21 -19.94 -0.03
CA ASN A 59 -3.34 -18.48 -0.04
C ASN A 59 -2.49 -17.88 -1.16
N MET A 60 -3.13 -17.19 -2.11
CA MET A 60 -2.44 -16.51 -3.21
C MET A 60 -1.60 -15.31 -2.71
N PHE A 61 -2.05 -14.68 -1.62
CA PHE A 61 -1.38 -13.54 -0.99
C PHE A 61 -1.06 -13.86 0.45
N ASN A 62 0.07 -13.34 0.92
CA ASN A 62 0.56 -13.61 2.28
C ASN A 62 0.41 -12.38 3.18
N ALA A 63 0.38 -11.16 2.62
CA ALA A 63 0.12 -9.93 3.38
C ALA A 63 -0.55 -8.85 2.51
N LEU A 64 -1.23 -7.90 3.16
CA LEU A 64 -1.48 -6.58 2.58
C LEU A 64 -0.36 -5.65 3.03
N TYR A 65 0.39 -5.09 2.09
CA TYR A 65 1.41 -4.10 2.37
C TYR A 65 0.85 -2.70 2.20
N THR A 66 0.94 -1.88 3.25
CA THR A 66 0.45 -0.50 3.24
C THR A 66 1.60 0.46 3.49
N ILE A 67 1.65 1.55 2.71
CA ILE A 67 2.55 2.67 2.93
C ILE A 67 1.73 3.90 3.30
N CYS A 68 2.08 4.55 4.41
CA CYS A 68 1.53 5.84 4.81
C CYS A 68 2.61 6.92 4.86
N ASN A 69 2.21 8.18 4.66
CA ASN A 69 3.09 9.34 4.84
C ASN A 69 3.14 9.83 6.31
N GLU A 70 3.78 10.97 6.54
CA GLU A 70 3.87 11.62 7.85
C GLU A 70 2.51 12.01 8.45
N PHE A 71 1.50 12.23 7.61
CA PHE A 71 0.14 12.61 7.99
C PHE A 71 -0.79 11.39 8.11
N GLU A 72 -0.23 10.19 8.07
CA GLU A 72 -0.97 8.92 8.11
C GLU A 72 -1.92 8.71 6.92
N GLU A 73 -1.72 9.47 5.85
CA GLU A 73 -2.45 9.29 4.60
C GLU A 73 -1.85 8.11 3.82
N ILE A 74 -2.73 7.30 3.24
CA ILE A 74 -2.33 6.08 2.54
C ILE A 74 -1.75 6.47 1.17
N ARG A 75 -0.47 6.15 0.96
CA ARG A 75 0.23 6.36 -0.31
C ARG A 75 0.18 5.15 -1.22
N MET A 76 0.11 3.94 -0.67
CA MET A 76 0.14 2.70 -1.44
C MET A 76 -0.48 1.56 -0.63
N MET A 77 -1.27 0.72 -1.28
CA MET A 77 -1.76 -0.55 -0.71
C MET A 77 -1.66 -1.64 -1.76
N LEU A 78 -0.94 -2.73 -1.45
CA LEU A 78 -0.79 -3.87 -2.35
C LEU A 78 -0.92 -5.19 -1.61
N LEU A 79 -1.65 -6.12 -2.23
CA LEU A 79 -1.60 -7.53 -1.82
C LEU A 79 -0.29 -8.15 -2.33
N VAL A 80 0.50 -8.68 -1.41
CA VAL A 80 1.83 -9.23 -1.70
C VAL A 80 1.87 -10.74 -1.45
N PRO A 81 2.51 -11.52 -2.34
CA PRO A 81 2.63 -12.96 -2.19
C PRO A 81 3.66 -13.36 -1.13
N SER A 82 4.56 -12.44 -0.74
CA SER A 82 5.58 -12.70 0.29
C SER A 82 5.82 -11.47 1.15
N LYS A 83 6.51 -11.65 2.28
CA LYS A 83 6.93 -10.58 3.20
C LYS A 83 8.19 -9.83 2.70
N SER A 84 8.66 -10.12 1.49
CA SER A 84 9.83 -9.48 0.90
C SER A 84 9.44 -8.20 0.17
N LEU A 85 10.20 -7.12 0.39
CA LEU A 85 10.03 -5.87 -0.36
C LEU A 85 10.49 -5.96 -1.83
N GLU A 86 11.01 -7.10 -2.28
CA GLU A 86 11.45 -7.28 -3.67
C GLU A 86 10.28 -7.17 -4.66
N HIS A 87 9.12 -7.75 -4.33
CA HIS A 87 7.92 -7.68 -5.17
C HIS A 87 7.35 -6.27 -5.28
N LEU A 88 7.71 -5.38 -4.36
CA LEU A 88 7.21 -4.00 -4.31
C LEU A 88 8.06 -3.03 -5.15
N LYS A 89 9.19 -3.49 -5.72
CA LYS A 89 10.14 -2.62 -6.43
C LYS A 89 9.51 -1.80 -7.53
N TRP A 90 8.67 -2.43 -8.33
CA TRP A 90 7.99 -1.76 -9.42
C TRP A 90 6.96 -0.74 -8.92
N SER A 91 6.22 -1.09 -7.86
CA SER A 91 5.27 -0.17 -7.22
C SER A 91 5.96 1.04 -6.60
N PHE A 92 7.10 0.84 -5.93
CA PHE A 92 7.94 1.94 -5.44
C PHE A 92 8.44 2.83 -6.57
N GLN A 93 8.91 2.26 -7.69
CA GLN A 93 9.33 3.03 -8.85
C GLN A 93 8.19 3.90 -9.41
N LYS A 94 6.99 3.33 -9.55
CA LYS A 94 5.80 4.08 -9.98
C LYS A 94 5.42 5.20 -9.01
N MET A 95 5.50 4.94 -7.71
CA MET A 95 5.27 5.98 -6.70
C MET A 95 6.28 7.11 -6.85
N MET A 96 7.58 6.82 -7.05
CA MET A 96 8.59 7.85 -7.26
C MET A 96 8.36 8.64 -8.55
N GLN A 97 7.96 7.99 -9.64
CA GLN A 97 7.56 8.66 -10.88
C GLN A 97 6.37 9.59 -10.67
N ALA A 98 5.39 9.20 -9.84
CA ALA A 98 4.27 10.05 -9.48
C ALA A 98 4.73 11.28 -8.67
N TYR A 99 5.66 11.11 -7.74
CA TYR A 99 6.26 12.23 -6.99
C TYR A 99 6.90 13.25 -7.94
N GLU A 100 7.71 12.79 -8.89
CA GLU A 100 8.33 13.65 -9.89
C GLU A 100 7.28 14.31 -10.80
N GLY A 101 6.31 13.53 -11.29
CA GLY A 101 5.26 14.02 -12.19
C GLY A 101 4.32 15.05 -11.58
N TYR A 102 4.08 15.00 -10.27
CA TYR A 102 3.26 15.97 -9.53
C TYR A 102 4.07 17.06 -8.83
N GLY A 103 5.39 17.08 -8.98
CA GLY A 103 6.26 18.10 -8.38
C GLY A 103 6.43 17.99 -6.87
N HIS A 104 6.27 16.80 -6.30
CA HIS A 104 6.52 16.55 -4.88
C HIS A 104 8.00 16.31 -4.59
N ASP A 105 8.45 16.78 -3.43
CA ASP A 105 9.77 16.44 -2.91
C ASP A 105 9.90 14.92 -2.69
N SER A 106 11.01 14.34 -3.13
CA SER A 106 11.29 12.93 -2.89
C SER A 106 11.29 12.59 -1.39
N PRO A 107 10.78 11.40 -0.99
CA PRO A 107 10.84 10.94 0.38
C PRO A 107 12.27 10.97 0.93
N VAL A 108 12.45 11.33 2.19
CA VAL A 108 13.75 11.45 2.87
C VAL A 108 13.95 10.34 3.89
N VAL A 109 12.87 9.74 4.39
CA VAL A 109 12.94 8.64 5.38
C VAL A 109 11.90 7.58 5.06
N PHE A 110 12.29 6.31 5.11
CA PHE A 110 11.38 5.17 4.99
C PHE A 110 11.52 4.21 6.18
N TYR A 111 10.44 4.02 6.95
CA TYR A 111 10.35 3.07 8.06
C TYR A 111 9.69 1.76 7.59
N THR A 112 10.23 0.63 8.05
CA THR A 112 9.71 -0.72 7.77
C THR A 112 9.72 -1.56 9.05
N ASP A 113 8.75 -2.45 9.18
CA ASP A 113 8.62 -3.42 10.26
C ASP A 113 9.72 -4.50 10.22
N ASN A 114 10.22 -4.86 9.03
CA ASN A 114 11.19 -5.95 8.83
C ASN A 114 12.60 -5.48 8.45
N VAL A 115 13.24 -4.74 9.34
CA VAL A 115 14.61 -4.19 9.16
C VAL A 115 15.65 -5.25 8.75
N ARG A 116 15.49 -6.51 9.20
CA ARG A 116 16.45 -7.61 8.95
C ARG A 116 16.27 -8.26 7.57
N GLY A 117 15.04 -8.56 7.16
CA GLY A 117 14.72 -9.12 5.85
C GLY A 117 14.94 -8.11 4.71
N ASP A 118 14.74 -6.83 5.01
CA ASP A 118 14.77 -5.77 4.00
C ASP A 118 16.18 -5.25 3.70
N ARG A 119 17.21 -5.84 4.31
CA ARG A 119 18.60 -5.40 4.11
C ARG A 119 19.05 -5.45 2.66
N CYS A 120 18.59 -6.45 1.91
CA CYS A 120 18.92 -6.58 0.49
C CYS A 120 18.21 -5.50 -0.35
N ALA A 121 16.92 -5.25 -0.05
CA ALA A 121 16.13 -4.17 -0.64
C ALA A 121 16.78 -2.79 -0.42
N LYS A 122 17.27 -2.49 0.80
CA LYS A 122 17.92 -1.19 1.14
C LYS A 122 19.01 -0.77 0.16
N ARG A 123 19.86 -1.72 -0.26
CA ARG A 123 21.01 -1.45 -1.15
C ARG A 123 20.59 -1.11 -2.58
N THR A 124 19.46 -1.66 -3.02
CA THR A 124 18.92 -1.44 -4.37
C THR A 124 18.18 -0.12 -4.46
N TYR A 125 17.39 0.24 -3.45
CA TYR A 125 16.59 1.47 -3.47
C TYR A 125 17.41 2.73 -3.17
N SER A 126 18.42 2.67 -2.27
CA SER A 126 19.35 3.78 -2.02
C SER A 126 20.11 4.21 -3.28
N LYS A 127 20.45 3.26 -4.17
CA LYS A 127 21.13 3.54 -5.44
C LYS A 127 20.22 4.15 -6.50
N ASN A 128 18.94 3.81 -6.52
CA ASN A 128 17.99 4.27 -7.55
C ASN A 128 17.39 5.66 -7.24
N ILE A 129 17.48 6.13 -5.99
CA ILE A 129 16.84 7.39 -5.55
C ILE A 129 17.87 8.52 -5.37
N GLY A 130 19.16 8.28 -5.65
CA GLY A 130 20.20 9.32 -5.62
C GLY A 130 20.47 9.96 -4.25
N ASN A 131 19.74 9.57 -3.19
CA ASN A 131 19.87 10.13 -1.85
C ASN A 131 20.36 9.05 -0.86
N PRO A 132 21.61 9.13 -0.39
CA PRO A 132 22.18 8.18 0.56
C PRO A 132 21.55 8.26 1.97
N ASN A 133 20.73 9.28 2.26
CA ASN A 133 20.12 9.50 3.59
C ASN A 133 18.70 8.94 3.74
N LEU A 134 18.14 8.25 2.74
CA LEU A 134 16.75 7.75 2.74
C LEU A 134 16.41 6.78 3.90
N TYR A 135 17.41 6.24 4.57
CA TYR A 135 17.28 5.15 5.54
C TYR A 135 17.87 5.52 6.90
N LYS A 136 17.26 6.47 7.60
CA LYS A 136 17.41 6.51 9.07
C LYS A 136 16.51 5.43 9.68
N LEU A 137 17.12 4.28 9.93
CA LEU A 137 16.50 3.14 10.61
C LEU A 137 16.49 3.43 12.12
N SER A 138 15.33 3.74 12.69
CA SER A 138 15.10 3.51 14.12
C SER A 138 14.20 2.29 14.29
N LYS A 139 14.60 1.40 15.20
CA LYS A 139 13.71 0.41 15.80
C LYS A 139 12.64 1.22 16.53
N PHE A 140 11.36 1.08 16.19
CA PHE A 140 10.29 1.68 16.98
C PHE A 140 10.46 1.21 18.44
N GLY A 141 10.99 2.10 19.27
CA GLY A 141 10.81 2.05 20.70
C GLY A 141 9.34 2.29 20.93
N ILE A 142 8.73 1.30 21.57
CA ILE A 142 7.39 1.34 22.12
C ILE A 142 7.25 2.65 22.91
N LEU A 143 6.41 3.58 22.45
CA LEU A 143 5.81 4.59 23.33
C LEU A 143 4.48 4.02 23.80
N THR A 144 4.57 3.12 24.78
CA THR A 144 3.51 2.89 25.75
C THR A 144 3.75 3.88 26.88
N HIS A 145 2.78 4.76 27.11
CA HIS A 145 2.50 5.20 28.47
C HIS A 145 1.84 4.06 29.24
#